data_AF-A0A370F9K1-F1
#
_entry.id   AF-A0A370F9K1-F1
#
_cell.length_a   1.000
_cell.length_b   1.000
_cell.length_c   1.000
_cell.angle_alpha   90.00
_cell.angle_beta   90.00
_cell.angle_gamma   90.00
#
_symmetry.space_group_name_H-M   'P 1'
#
loop_
_entity.id
_entity.type
_entity.pdbx_description
1 polymer ?
#
loop_
_entity_poly.entity_id
_entity_poly.type
_entity_poly.pdbx_seq_one_letter_code
_entity_poly.pdbx_strand_id
1 'polypeptide(L)'
;MKLRDEFVALATRGRFNDAASREWAALPLELRLVLLMLAGVGEVQVSPVLQGLAVRAWTEVPPAEREAVRAVVRQGVPTLARLRALAARV
;
A
#
# COMPACT_ATOMS: atom_id res chain seq x y z
N MET A 1 -13.70 -15.11 -7.44
CA MET A 1 -12.28 -14.82 -7.15
C MET A 1 -11.70 -15.48 -5.90
N LYS A 2 -12.52 -16.04 -4.97
CA LYS A 2 -12.02 -16.69 -3.73
C LYS A 2 -11.06 -17.88 -3.92
N LEU A 3 -11.23 -18.65 -4.99
CA LEU A 3 -10.48 -19.89 -5.19
C LEU A 3 -8.98 -19.65 -5.47
N ARG A 4 -8.64 -18.55 -6.15
CA ARG A 4 -7.25 -18.23 -6.50
C ARG A 4 -6.45 -17.83 -5.26
N ASP A 5 -7.08 -17.08 -4.36
CA ASP A 5 -6.45 -16.60 -3.13
C ASP A 5 -6.21 -17.75 -2.14
N GLU A 6 -7.11 -18.72 -2.05
CA GLU A 6 -6.91 -19.94 -1.26
C GLU A 6 -5.76 -20.79 -1.78
N PHE A 7 -5.65 -20.97 -3.11
CA PHE A 7 -4.54 -21.72 -3.70
C PHE A 7 -3.19 -21.01 -3.51
N VAL A 8 -3.16 -19.68 -3.59
CA VAL A 8 -1.94 -18.90 -3.31
C VAL A 8 -1.57 -19.00 -1.83
N ALA A 9 -2.54 -18.96 -0.91
CA ALA A 9 -2.29 -19.14 0.52
C ALA A 9 -1.72 -20.53 0.86
N LEU A 10 -2.31 -21.58 0.27
CA LEU A 10 -1.87 -22.98 0.42
C LEU A 10 -0.50 -23.25 -0.20
N ALA A 11 -0.28 -22.80 -1.43
CA ALA A 11 0.97 -23.03 -2.17
C ALA A 11 2.17 -22.35 -1.52
N THR A 12 1.93 -21.27 -0.78
CA THR A 12 3.00 -20.43 -0.25
C THR A 12 3.22 -20.62 1.25
N ARG A 13 2.41 -21.44 1.92
CA ARG A 13 2.42 -21.60 3.40
C ARG A 13 2.41 -20.25 4.13
N GLY A 14 1.68 -19.27 3.60
CA GLY A 14 1.66 -17.91 4.13
C GLY A 14 2.84 -16.99 3.72
N ARG A 15 3.81 -17.45 2.93
CA ARG A 15 4.97 -16.62 2.48
C ARG A 15 4.58 -15.49 1.52
N PHE A 16 3.51 -15.64 0.73
CA PHE A 16 2.99 -14.53 -0.07
C PHE A 16 2.22 -13.49 0.77
N ASN A 17 1.92 -13.79 2.03
CA ASN A 17 1.35 -12.82 2.96
C ASN A 17 2.43 -11.84 3.52
N ASP A 18 3.71 -12.09 3.23
CA ASP A 18 4.82 -11.31 3.77
C ASP A 18 5.37 -10.28 2.77
N ALA A 19 5.25 -10.47 1.45
CA ALA A 19 5.83 -9.53 0.48
C ALA A 19 5.25 -8.11 0.62
N ALA A 20 3.92 -7.98 0.60
CA ALA A 20 3.26 -6.70 0.79
C ALA A 20 3.51 -6.11 2.19
N SER A 21 3.62 -6.97 3.21
CA SER A 21 3.91 -6.55 4.58
C SER A 21 5.34 -6.00 4.70
N ARG A 22 6.32 -6.63 4.06
CA ARG A 22 7.70 -6.14 3.97
C ARG A 22 7.81 -4.86 3.16
N GLU A 23 7.13 -4.78 2.02
CA GLU A 23 7.07 -3.56 1.20
C GLU A 23 6.48 -2.40 2.00
N TRP A 24 5.37 -2.62 2.67
CA TRP A 24 4.75 -1.64 3.56
C TRP A 24 5.69 -1.23 4.70
N ALA A 25 6.32 -2.19 5.38
CA ALA A 25 7.28 -1.94 6.45
C ALA A 25 8.52 -1.17 5.99
N ALA A 26 8.96 -1.37 4.74
CA ALA A 26 10.12 -0.69 4.17
C ALA A 26 9.82 0.75 3.73
N LEU A 27 8.55 1.11 3.52
CA LEU A 27 8.18 2.48 3.15
C LEU A 27 8.41 3.45 4.33
N PRO A 28 9.03 4.61 4.09
CA PRO A 28 9.00 5.75 5.01
C PRO A 28 7.57 6.09 5.43
N LEU A 29 7.41 6.56 6.67
CA LEU A 29 6.10 6.86 7.25
C LEU A 29 5.33 7.88 6.38
N GLU A 30 6.02 8.87 5.83
CA GLU A 30 5.47 9.91 4.97
C GLU A 30 4.85 9.32 3.70
N LEU A 31 5.50 8.32 3.10
CA LEU A 31 4.97 7.66 1.91
C LEU A 31 3.76 6.78 2.24
N ARG A 32 3.71 6.15 3.42
CA ARG A 32 2.51 5.44 3.88
C ARG A 32 1.34 6.40 4.07
N LEU A 33 1.57 7.56 4.69
CA LEU A 33 0.57 8.61 4.85
C LEU A 33 0.05 9.10 3.49
N VAL A 34 0.95 9.37 2.54
CA VAL A 34 0.57 9.80 1.18
C VAL A 34 -0.27 8.74 0.47
N LEU A 35 0.10 7.47 0.56
CA LEU A 35 -0.68 6.39 -0.03
C LEU A 35 -2.07 6.27 0.59
N LEU A 36 -2.19 6.43 1.91
CA LEU A 36 -3.48 6.42 2.61
C LEU A 36 -4.35 7.63 2.22
N MET A 37 -3.76 8.82 2.13
CA MET A 37 -4.47 10.03 1.67
C MET A 37 -4.98 9.88 0.24
N LEU A 38 -4.13 9.40 -0.68
CA LEU A 38 -4.51 9.14 -2.07
C LEU A 38 -5.58 8.05 -2.19
N ALA A 39 -5.59 7.10 -1.26
CA ALA A 39 -6.60 6.05 -1.17
C ALA A 39 -7.93 6.55 -0.56
N GLY A 40 -8.02 7.83 -0.18
CA GLY A 40 -9.18 8.41 0.47
C GLY A 40 -9.39 7.92 1.90
N VAL A 41 -8.35 7.32 2.52
CA VAL A 41 -8.43 6.78 3.87
C VAL A 41 -8.21 7.90 4.86
N GLY A 42 -9.26 8.25 5.61
CA GLY A 42 -9.17 9.21 6.71
C GLY A 42 -9.16 10.68 6.26
N GLU A 43 -10.13 11.07 5.42
CA GLU A 43 -10.36 12.45 4.94
C GLU A 43 -9.16 13.11 4.23
N VAL A 44 -9.39 14.24 3.54
CA VAL A 44 -8.37 14.92 2.71
C VAL A 44 -7.21 15.50 3.54
N GLN A 45 -7.34 15.52 4.87
CA GLN A 45 -6.35 16.04 5.81
C GLN A 45 -5.77 14.93 6.67
N VAL A 46 -4.53 15.12 7.14
CA VAL A 46 -3.86 14.18 8.05
C VAL A 46 -4.63 14.11 9.37
N SER A 47 -5.52 13.13 9.49
CA SER A 47 -6.27 12.84 10.70
C SER A 47 -5.50 11.89 11.63
N PRO A 48 -5.78 11.89 12.96
CA PRO A 48 -5.21 10.91 13.88
C PRO A 48 -5.46 9.45 13.47
N VAL A 49 -6.58 9.20 12.79
CA VAL A 49 -6.93 7.88 12.22
C VAL A 49 -5.92 7.49 11.13
N LEU A 50 -5.59 8.41 10.24
CA LEU A 50 -4.65 8.20 9.14
C LEU A 50 -3.23 7.93 9.66
N GLN A 51 -2.79 8.71 10.66
CA GLN A 51 -1.52 8.47 11.36
C GLN A 51 -1.48 7.10 12.04
N GLY A 52 -2.57 6.75 12.73
CA GLY A 52 -2.71 5.45 13.39
C GLY A 52 -2.64 4.27 12.42
N LEU A 53 -3.15 4.42 11.19
CA LEU A 53 -3.07 3.38 10.15
C LEU A 53 -1.67 3.29 9.52
N ALA A 54 -0.96 4.41 9.37
CA ALA A 54 0.36 4.43 8.73
C ALA A 54 1.45 3.74 9.55
N VAL A 55 1.33 3.78 10.89
CA VAL A 55 2.30 3.12 11.79
C VAL A 55 2.06 1.62 11.97
N ARG A 56 0.86 1.13 11.62
CA ARG A 56 0.46 -0.27 11.82
C ARG A 56 1.12 -1.23 10.84
N ALA A 57 1.18 -2.49 11.26
CA ALA A 57 1.52 -3.58 10.36
C ALA A 57 0.50 -3.66 9.22
N TRP A 58 0.94 -4.05 8.01
CA TRP A 58 0.06 -4.15 6.85
C TRP A 58 -1.15 -5.07 7.07
N THR A 59 -1.00 -6.10 7.91
CA THR A 59 -2.10 -7.03 8.26
C THR A 59 -3.16 -6.41 9.15
N GLU A 60 -2.84 -5.34 9.87
CA GLU A 60 -3.74 -4.62 10.79
C GLU A 60 -4.47 -3.45 10.11
N VAL A 61 -4.07 -3.09 8.88
CA VAL A 61 -4.83 -2.17 8.04
C VAL A 61 -6.10 -2.89 7.60
N PRO A 62 -7.30 -2.27 7.76
CA PRO A 62 -8.53 -2.98 7.45
C PRO A 62 -8.65 -3.28 5.94
N PRO A 63 -9.39 -4.35 5.56
CA PRO A 63 -9.35 -4.87 4.20
C PRO A 63 -9.75 -3.87 3.10
N ALA A 64 -10.70 -2.98 3.37
CA ALA A 64 -11.17 -1.99 2.40
C ALA A 64 -10.08 -0.96 2.08
N GLU A 65 -9.39 -0.49 3.10
CA GLU A 65 -8.29 0.46 3.03
C GLU A 65 -7.09 -0.16 2.33
N ARG A 66 -6.81 -1.45 2.58
CA ARG A 66 -5.75 -2.17 1.84
C ARG A 66 -6.04 -2.24 0.36
N GLU A 67 -7.28 -2.53 -0.03
CA GLU A 67 -7.66 -2.57 -1.45
C GLU A 67 -7.60 -1.19 -2.10
N ALA A 68 -7.99 -0.14 -1.39
CA ALA A 68 -7.88 1.24 -1.86
C ALA A 68 -6.41 1.64 -2.09
N VAL A 69 -5.52 1.37 -1.12
CA VAL A 69 -4.07 1.58 -1.28
C VAL A 69 -3.51 0.77 -2.44
N ARG A 70 -3.91 -0.50 -2.60
CA ARG A 70 -3.51 -1.32 -3.75
C ARG A 70 -3.97 -0.74 -5.08
N ALA A 71 -5.15 -0.12 -5.14
CA ALA A 71 -5.64 0.54 -6.34
C ALA A 71 -4.78 1.77 -6.68
N VAL A 72 -4.44 2.59 -5.68
CA VAL A 72 -3.53 3.74 -5.82
C VAL A 72 -2.17 3.29 -6.34
N VAL A 73 -1.55 2.27 -5.74
CA VAL A 73 -0.24 1.77 -6.18
C VAL A 73 -0.28 1.26 -7.62
N ARG A 74 -1.32 0.49 -7.99
CA ARG A 74 -1.49 -0.03 -9.36
C ARG A 74 -1.61 1.08 -10.40
N GLN A 75 -2.26 2.19 -10.06
CA GLN A 75 -2.41 3.34 -10.95
C GLN A 75 -1.17 4.26 -10.93
N GLY A 76 -0.53 4.38 -9.77
CA GLY A 76 0.58 5.29 -9.51
C GLY A 76 1.91 4.81 -10.10
N VAL A 77 2.26 3.53 -9.97
CA VAL A 77 3.57 3.02 -10.44
C VAL A 77 3.81 3.29 -11.93
N PRO A 78 2.89 2.98 -12.86
CA PRO A 78 3.11 3.28 -14.28
C PRO A 78 3.25 4.79 -14.56
N THR A 79 2.56 5.62 -13.77
CA THR A 79 2.58 7.08 -13.93
C THR A 79 3.90 7.67 -13.44
N LEU A 80 4.35 7.28 -12.23
CA LEU A 80 5.62 7.73 -11.66
C LEU A 80 6.83 7.24 -12.46
N ALA A 81 6.77 6.03 -13.01
CA ALA A 81 7.82 5.50 -13.88
C ALA A 81 8.06 6.37 -15.13
N ARG A 82 7.04 7.10 -15.61
CA ARG A 82 7.16 8.04 -16.75
C ARG A 82 7.82 9.36 -16.36
N LEU A 83 7.89 9.70 -15.07
CA LEU A 83 8.50 10.95 -14.57
C LEU A 83 10.03 10.86 -14.44
N ARG A 84 10.69 9.98 -15.22
CA ARG A 84 12.15 9.77 -15.14
C ARG A 84 12.95 11.06 -15.34
N ALA A 85 12.52 11.93 -16.26
CA ALA A 85 13.18 13.20 -16.52
C ALA A 85 13.13 14.15 -15.31
N LEU A 86 12.04 14.11 -14.54
CA LEU A 86 11.89 14.92 -13.32
C LEU A 86 12.85 14.48 -12.20
N ALA A 87 13.17 13.18 -12.15
CA ALA A 87 14.10 12.62 -11.17
C ALA A 87 15.57 12.64 -11.63
N ALA A 88 15.85 13.04 -12.88
CA ALA A 88 17.21 13.13 -13.39
C ALA A 88 17.91 14.37 -12.80
N ARG A 89 19.17 14.20 -12.35
CA ARG A 89 20.05 15.34 -12.09
C ARG A 89 20.47 15.90 -13.45
N VAL A 90 19.90 17.04 -13.82
CA VAL A 90 20.37 17.87 -14.94
C VAL A 90 21.55 18.70 -14.49
#